data_AF-A0AAN6YFM1-F1
#
_entry.id   AF-A0AAN6YFM1-F1
#
_cell.length_a   1.000
_cell.length_b   1.000
_cell.length_c   1.000
_cell.angle_alpha   90.00
_cell.angle_beta   90.00
_cell.angle_gamma   90.00
#
_symmetry.space_group_name_H-M   'P 1'
#
loop_
_entity.id
_entity.type
_entity.pdbx_description
1 polymer ?
#
loop_
_entity_poly.entity_id
_entity_poly.type
_entity_poly.pdbx_seq_one_letter_code
_entity_poly.pdbx_strand_id
1 'polypeptide(L)'
;MAKNKSSHGTEAKVLRELGINEAYQLGMYLVDQYRGTCLSCRYTIPTRLASVESQVQLEEAVKVAVVDVITRHPMLQVGVKDAKSKTPPPSWIQLPSLDLTNHIHWRCLEEHDDFEQVVQNAFCASSPERLLRPAR
;
A
#
# COMPACT_ATOMS: atom_id res chain seq x y z
N MET A 1 -33.35 28.37 -3.94
CA MET A 1 -32.88 27.18 -3.19
C MET A 1 -32.44 26.13 -4.20
N ALA A 2 -31.15 26.11 -4.56
CA ALA A 2 -30.59 25.14 -5.49
C ALA A 2 -30.16 23.89 -4.70
N LYS A 3 -30.75 22.73 -5.01
CA LYS A 3 -30.33 21.44 -4.48
C LYS A 3 -28.95 21.11 -5.05
N ASN A 4 -27.93 21.10 -4.20
CA ASN A 4 -26.62 20.54 -4.53
C ASN A 4 -26.79 19.05 -4.87
N LYS A 5 -26.53 18.69 -6.13
CA LYS A 5 -26.32 17.30 -6.53
C LYS A 5 -25.08 16.81 -5.80
N SER A 6 -25.28 15.92 -4.82
CA SER A 6 -24.20 15.10 -4.27
C SER A 6 -23.54 14.36 -5.42
N SER A 7 -22.22 14.53 -5.55
CA SER A 7 -21.40 13.69 -6.42
C SER A 7 -21.71 12.23 -6.13
N HIS A 8 -22.15 11.49 -7.14
CA HIS A 8 -22.15 10.03 -7.09
C HIS A 8 -20.69 9.59 -7.00
N GLY A 9 -20.15 9.52 -5.78
CA GLY A 9 -18.97 8.69 -5.52
C GLY A 9 -19.37 7.27 -5.87
N THR A 10 -18.72 6.69 -6.88
CA THR A 10 -18.94 5.32 -7.31
C THR A 10 -18.81 4.42 -6.08
N GLU A 11 -19.93 3.85 -5.62
CA GLU A 11 -19.95 3.00 -4.44
C GLU A 11 -19.05 1.79 -4.71
N ALA A 12 -18.07 1.55 -3.84
CA ALA A 12 -17.12 0.47 -4.01
C ALA A 12 -17.86 -0.88 -4.03
N LYS A 13 -17.62 -1.68 -5.07
CA LYS A 13 -18.30 -2.96 -5.27
C LYS A 13 -17.88 -3.94 -4.17
N VAL A 14 -18.84 -4.43 -3.39
CA VAL A 14 -18.60 -5.51 -2.42
C VAL A 14 -18.31 -6.81 -3.18
N LEU A 15 -17.20 -7.45 -2.84
CA LEU A 15 -16.76 -8.71 -3.45
C LEU A 15 -17.30 -9.91 -2.66
N ARG A 16 -16.97 -9.97 -1.37
CA ARG A 16 -17.42 -11.02 -0.43
C ARG A 16 -17.06 -10.65 1.00
N GLU A 17 -17.67 -11.33 1.97
CA GLU A 17 -17.25 -11.31 3.37
C GLU A 17 -15.82 -11.86 3.55
N LEU A 18 -15.13 -11.40 4.59
CA LEU A 18 -13.84 -11.95 4.98
C LEU A 18 -13.99 -13.39 5.47
N GLY A 19 -13.08 -14.27 5.04
CA GLY A 19 -12.97 -15.63 5.57
C GLY A 19 -12.40 -15.62 6.99
N ILE A 20 -12.48 -16.76 7.68
CA ILE A 20 -12.08 -16.90 9.09
C ILE A 20 -10.64 -16.41 9.34
N ASN A 21 -9.69 -16.81 8.49
CA ASN A 21 -8.28 -16.41 8.62
C ASN A 21 -8.07 -14.91 8.33
N GLU A 22 -8.81 -14.36 7.37
CA GLU A 22 -8.73 -12.94 7.01
C GLU A 22 -9.32 -12.08 8.13
N ALA A 23 -10.45 -12.49 8.70
CA ALA A 23 -11.07 -11.84 9.86
C ALA A 23 -10.16 -11.91 11.10
N TYR A 24 -9.49 -13.04 11.31
CA TYR A 24 -8.48 -13.17 12.37
C TYR A 24 -7.31 -12.21 12.17
N GLN A 25 -6.71 -12.17 10.97
CA GLN A 25 -5.62 -11.24 10.65
C GLN A 25 -6.05 -9.77 10.79
N LEU A 26 -7.27 -9.44 10.36
CA LEU A 26 -7.84 -8.12 10.57
C LEU A 26 -7.99 -7.81 12.07
N GLY A 27 -8.48 -8.77 12.87
CA GLY A 27 -8.57 -8.63 14.31
C GLY A 27 -7.21 -8.33 14.95
N MET A 28 -6.18 -9.11 14.62
CA MET A 28 -4.80 -8.91 15.05
C MET A 28 -4.26 -7.52 14.67
N TYR A 29 -4.60 -7.04 13.48
CA TYR A 29 -4.25 -5.69 13.02
C TYR A 29 -4.95 -4.60 13.82
N LEU A 30 -6.24 -4.77 14.12
CA LEU A 30 -7.03 -3.79 14.87
C LEU A 30 -6.60 -3.65 16.34
N VAL A 31 -6.11 -4.74 16.96
CA VAL A 31 -5.60 -4.74 18.34
C VAL A 31 -4.09 -4.50 18.42
N ASP A 32 -3.47 -4.09 17.32
CA ASP A 32 -2.05 -3.75 17.29
C ASP A 32 -1.10 -4.91 17.68
N GLN A 33 -1.53 -6.16 17.46
CA GLN A 33 -0.66 -7.32 17.63
C GLN A 33 0.08 -7.68 16.33
N TYR A 34 -0.38 -7.14 15.20
CA TYR A 34 0.19 -7.39 13.88
C TYR A 34 0.09 -6.14 13.01
N ARG A 35 1.21 -5.64 12.48
CA ARG A 35 1.24 -4.43 11.64
C ARG A 35 1.22 -4.69 10.14
N GLY A 36 1.43 -5.93 9.72
CA GLY A 36 1.48 -6.32 8.31
C GLY A 36 2.65 -7.23 7.99
N THR A 37 2.76 -7.60 6.72
CA THR A 37 3.89 -8.37 6.18
C THR A 37 4.83 -7.44 5.44
N CYS A 38 6.12 -7.53 5.70
CA CYS A 38 7.16 -6.88 4.90
C CYS A 38 7.93 -7.94 4.11
N LEU A 39 8.19 -7.66 2.82
CA LEU A 39 9.07 -8.46 1.98
C LEU A 39 10.20 -7.56 1.48
N SER A 40 11.44 -7.98 1.71
CA SER A 40 12.63 -7.33 1.18
C SER A 40 13.29 -8.24 0.15
N CYS A 41 13.65 -7.67 -0.99
CA CYS A 41 14.27 -8.39 -2.09
C CYS A 41 15.46 -7.59 -2.64
N ARG A 42 16.52 -8.30 -3.07
CA ARG A 42 17.66 -7.71 -3.75
C ARG A 42 17.66 -8.11 -5.22
N TYR A 43 17.73 -7.13 -6.10
CA TYR A 43 17.76 -7.34 -7.55
C TYR A 43 19.04 -6.76 -8.14
N THR A 44 19.51 -7.37 -9.24
CA THR A 44 20.59 -6.80 -10.06
C THR A 44 19.96 -5.95 -11.16
N ILE A 45 20.40 -4.69 -11.28
CA ILE A 45 19.91 -3.78 -12.30
C ILE A 45 20.48 -4.20 -13.66
N PRO A 46 19.65 -4.34 -14.72
CA PRO A 46 20.14 -4.62 -16.07
C PRO A 46 21.13 -3.56 -16.55
N THR A 47 22.19 -3.95 -17.24
CA THR A 47 23.28 -3.06 -17.67
C THR A 47 22.80 -1.80 -18.39
N ARG A 48 21.77 -1.91 -19.24
CA ARG A 48 21.16 -0.78 -19.97
C ARG A 48 20.50 0.28 -19.08
N LEU A 49 20.17 -0.05 -17.83
CA LEU A 49 19.53 0.84 -16.85
C LEU A 49 20.45 1.14 -15.66
N ALA A 50 21.69 0.67 -15.69
CA ALA A 50 22.60 0.74 -14.54
C ALA A 50 23.32 2.09 -14.41
N SER A 51 23.27 2.96 -15.44
CA SER A 51 23.89 4.28 -15.36
C SER A 51 23.04 5.24 -14.51
N VAL A 52 23.71 6.17 -13.83
CA VAL A 52 23.04 7.22 -13.03
C VAL A 52 22.08 8.06 -13.87
N GLU A 53 22.47 8.35 -15.12
CA GLU A 53 21.62 9.07 -16.09
C GLU A 53 20.34 8.31 -16.46
N SER A 54 20.33 6.98 -16.27
CA SER A 54 19.18 6.11 -16.52
C SER A 54 18.27 5.95 -15.31
N GLN A 55 18.53 6.63 -14.19
CA GLN A 55 17.72 6.49 -12.97
C GLN A 55 16.23 6.72 -13.23
N VAL A 56 15.88 7.83 -13.90
CA VAL A 56 14.48 8.15 -14.23
C VAL A 56 13.82 7.03 -15.06
N GLN A 57 14.59 6.43 -15.98
CA GLN A 57 14.10 5.32 -16.81
C GLN A 57 13.91 4.03 -15.99
N LEU A 58 14.80 3.76 -15.04
CA LEU A 58 14.66 2.64 -14.11
C LEU A 58 13.43 2.80 -13.21
N GLU A 59 13.23 3.98 -12.64
CA GLU A 59 12.07 4.27 -11.80
C GLU A 59 10.76 4.09 -12.57
N GLU A 60 10.72 4.59 -13.80
CA GLU A 60 9.55 4.45 -14.67
C GLU A 60 9.31 2.98 -15.05
N ALA A 61 10.35 2.24 -15.40
CA ALA A 61 10.23 0.81 -15.73
C ALA A 61 9.65 -0.01 -14.57
N VAL A 62 10.08 0.28 -13.32
CA VAL A 62 9.54 -0.37 -12.13
C VAL A 62 8.09 0.04 -11.88
N LYS A 63 7.75 1.34 -11.99
CA LYS A 63 6.37 1.82 -11.83
C LYS A 63 5.43 1.13 -12.82
N VAL A 64 5.81 1.08 -14.10
CA VAL A 64 5.03 0.42 -15.16
C VAL A 64 4.85 -1.06 -14.83
N ALA A 65 5.90 -1.76 -14.38
CA ALA A 65 5.81 -3.17 -14.00
C ALA A 65 4.86 -3.39 -12.80
N VAL A 66 4.91 -2.51 -11.78
CA VAL A 66 4.00 -2.57 -10.62
C VAL A 66 2.54 -2.37 -11.07
N VAL A 67 2.27 -1.37 -11.90
CA VAL A 67 0.93 -1.10 -12.43
C VAL A 67 0.41 -2.26 -13.26
N ASP A 68 1.25 -2.84 -14.13
CA ASP A 68 0.89 -4.00 -14.95
C ASP A 68 0.53 -5.22 -14.08
N VAL A 69 1.31 -5.50 -13.03
CA VAL A 69 1.01 -6.57 -12.07
C VAL A 69 -0.32 -6.32 -11.36
N ILE A 70 -0.55 -5.11 -10.84
CA ILE A 70 -1.82 -4.78 -10.14
C ILE A 70 -3.01 -4.93 -11.10
N THR A 71 -2.86 -4.49 -12.35
CA THR A 71 -3.91 -4.59 -13.37
C THR A 71 -4.23 -6.04 -13.73
N ARG A 72 -3.21 -6.92 -13.80
CA ARG A 72 -3.37 -8.35 -14.09
C ARG A 72 -3.92 -9.15 -12.91
N HIS A 73 -3.79 -8.65 -11.68
CA HIS A 73 -4.19 -9.35 -10.47
C HIS A 73 -5.19 -8.52 -9.65
N PRO A 74 -6.50 -8.63 -9.90
CA PRO A 74 -7.55 -7.82 -9.24
C PRO A 74 -7.51 -7.86 -7.72
N MET A 75 -6.98 -8.94 -7.13
CA MET A 75 -6.78 -9.09 -5.68
C MET A 75 -5.82 -8.04 -5.07
N LEU A 76 -5.02 -7.34 -5.88
CA LEU A 76 -4.14 -6.26 -5.43
C LEU A 76 -4.84 -4.89 -5.41
N GLN A 77 -6.09 -4.82 -5.87
CA GLN A 77 -6.90 -3.59 -5.92
C GLN A 77 -8.15 -3.72 -5.05
N VAL A 78 -7.96 -4.19 -3.81
CA VAL A 78 -9.06 -4.42 -2.86
C VAL A 78 -8.85 -3.62 -1.57
N GLY A 79 -9.96 -3.31 -0.91
CA GLY A 79 -9.99 -2.73 0.43
C GLY A 79 -10.90 -3.52 1.35
N VAL A 80 -10.92 -3.17 2.63
CA VAL A 80 -11.84 -3.75 3.61
C VAL A 80 -12.88 -2.71 4.01
N LYS A 81 -14.16 -3.02 3.80
CA LYS A 81 -15.29 -2.24 4.31
C LYS A 81 -15.69 -2.78 5.68
N ASP A 82 -16.22 -1.89 6.53
CA ASP A 82 -16.76 -2.24 7.85
C ASP A 82 -15.75 -2.93 8.77
N ALA A 83 -14.45 -2.63 8.60
CA ALA A 83 -13.34 -3.31 9.27
C ALA A 83 -13.49 -3.41 10.80
N LYS A 84 -14.10 -2.41 11.45
CA LYS A 84 -14.30 -2.34 12.90
C LYS A 84 -15.69 -2.78 13.36
N SER A 85 -16.58 -3.14 12.43
CA SER A 85 -17.95 -3.53 12.74
C SER A 85 -18.05 -5.03 13.03
N LYS A 86 -18.96 -5.39 13.94
CA LYS A 86 -19.39 -6.78 14.16
C LYS A 86 -20.61 -7.14 13.32
N THR A 87 -21.43 -6.16 12.97
CA THR A 87 -22.65 -6.31 12.17
C THR A 87 -22.89 -5.01 11.40
N PRO A 88 -22.72 -4.96 10.07
CA PRO A 88 -22.38 -6.08 9.17
C PRO A 88 -20.94 -6.60 9.36
N PRO A 89 -20.65 -7.85 8.91
CA PRO A 89 -19.30 -8.39 8.96
C PRO A 89 -18.36 -7.67 7.98
N PRO A 90 -17.06 -7.53 8.31
CA PRO A 90 -16.08 -6.96 7.41
C PRO A 90 -16.07 -7.69 6.06
N SER A 91 -15.99 -6.92 4.98
CA SER A 91 -16.05 -7.45 3.62
C SER A 91 -14.97 -6.87 2.72
N TRP A 92 -14.46 -7.69 1.81
CA TRP A 92 -13.61 -7.23 0.72
C TRP A 92 -14.43 -6.39 -0.24
N ILE A 93 -13.89 -5.24 -0.63
CA ILE A 93 -14.44 -4.37 -1.66
C ILE A 93 -13.42 -4.18 -2.78
N GLN A 94 -13.89 -4.06 -4.01
CA GLN A 94 -13.07 -3.62 -5.13
C GLN A 94 -12.90 -2.11 -5.05
N LEU A 95 -11.65 -1.65 -5.05
CA LEU A 95 -11.37 -0.22 -5.14
C LEU A 95 -11.54 0.23 -6.60
N PRO A 96 -12.25 1.34 -6.86
CA PRO A 96 -12.46 1.83 -8.24
C PRO A 96 -11.16 2.31 -8.89
N SER A 97 -10.22 2.80 -8.09
CA SER A 97 -8.89 3.22 -8.50
C SER A 97 -7.90 3.01 -7.35
N LEU A 98 -6.61 2.97 -7.68
CA LEU A 98 -5.52 2.91 -6.72
C LEU A 98 -4.55 4.06 -7.04
N ASP A 99 -4.32 4.94 -6.07
CA ASP A 99 -3.30 5.98 -6.18
C ASP A 99 -2.01 5.44 -5.57
N LEU A 100 -0.99 5.23 -6.41
CA LEU A 100 0.32 4.70 -5.99
C LEU A 100 1.34 5.79 -5.65
N THR A 101 0.97 7.07 -5.79
CA THR A 101 1.90 8.20 -5.63
C THR A 101 2.60 8.19 -4.27
N ASN A 102 1.88 7.77 -3.22
CA ASN A 102 2.39 7.72 -1.85
C ASN A 102 2.83 6.31 -1.42
N HIS A 103 2.90 5.34 -2.33
CA HIS A 103 3.23 3.94 -2.02
C HIS A 103 4.61 3.51 -2.51
N ILE A 104 5.19 4.23 -3.48
CA ILE A 104 6.53 3.93 -4.02
C ILE A 104 7.46 5.08 -3.64
N HIS A 105 8.47 4.76 -2.82
CA HIS A 105 9.50 5.70 -2.41
C HIS A 105 10.85 5.27 -2.95
N TRP A 106 11.55 6.20 -3.57
CA TRP A 106 12.90 6.01 -4.09
C TRP A 106 13.91 6.58 -3.10
N ARG A 107 14.97 5.81 -2.82
CA ARG A 107 16.11 6.24 -2.01
C ARG A 107 17.37 5.88 -2.77
N CYS A 108 18.13 6.90 -3.17
CA CYS A 108 19.49 6.73 -3.66
C CYS A 108 20.42 6.71 -2.47
N LEU A 109 21.32 5.74 -2.44
CA LEU A 109 22.36 5.64 -1.42
C LEU A 109 23.65 6.19 -1.98
N GLU A 110 24.33 7.03 -1.21
CA GLU A 110 25.69 7.48 -1.50
C GLU A 110 26.71 6.44 -1.03
N GLU A 111 27.96 6.57 -1.50
CA GLU A 111 29.04 5.59 -1.21
C GLU A 111 29.34 5.42 0.29
N HIS A 112 28.97 6.41 1.11
CA HIS A 112 29.19 6.42 2.55
C HIS A 112 27.93 6.13 3.37
N ASP A 113 26.78 5.88 2.73
CA ASP A 113 25.56 5.57 3.44
C ASP A 113 25.60 4.16 4.03
N ASP A 114 25.22 4.03 5.30
CA ASP A 114 24.97 2.73 5.91
C ASP A 114 23.63 2.18 5.39
N PHE A 115 23.73 1.21 4.48
CA PHE A 115 22.59 0.52 3.87
C PHE A 115 21.60 0.00 4.92
N GLU A 116 22.09 -0.68 5.96
CA GLU A 116 21.23 -1.31 6.97
C GLU A 116 20.50 -0.23 7.77
N GLN A 117 21.21 0.83 8.15
CA GLN A 117 20.61 1.94 8.88
C GLN A 117 19.54 2.66 8.04
N VAL A 118 19.78 2.88 6.75
CA VAL A 118 18.80 3.51 5.85
C VAL A 118 17.56 2.63 5.67
N VAL A 119 17.75 1.32 5.46
CA VAL A 119 16.65 0.36 5.33
C VAL A 119 15.82 0.30 6.61
N GLN A 120 16.47 0.18 7.77
CA GLN A 120 15.79 0.17 9.07
C GLN A 120 14.98 1.45 9.29
N ASN A 121 15.57 2.61 8.97
CA ASN A 121 14.87 3.90 9.10
C ASN A 121 13.66 4.00 8.16
N ALA A 122 13.77 3.49 6.94
CA ALA A 122 12.66 3.48 5.99
C ALA A 122 11.48 2.64 6.52
N PHE A 123 11.74 1.45 7.06
CA PHE A 123 10.70 0.61 7.64
C PHE A 123 10.08 1.22 8.91
N CYS A 124 10.90 1.77 9.81
CA CYS A 124 10.42 2.46 11.01
C CYS A 124 9.54 3.69 10.66
N ALA A 125 9.95 4.50 9.68
CA ALA A 125 9.18 5.69 9.26
C ALA A 125 7.86 5.34 8.56
N SER A 126 7.80 4.20 7.86
CA SER A 126 6.58 3.71 7.22
C SER A 126 5.58 3.06 8.20
N SER A 127 6.04 2.74 9.41
CA SER A 127 5.18 2.20 10.46
C SER A 127 4.28 3.31 11.02
N PRO A 128 2.95 3.15 11.04
CA PRO A 128 2.03 4.17 11.51
C PRO A 128 2.02 4.24 13.04
N GLU A 129 3.11 4.73 13.66
CA GLU A 129 3.10 5.23 15.03
C GLU A 129 2.41 6.61 15.12
N ARG A 130 2.27 7.32 13.99
CA ARG A 130 1.77 8.71 13.97
C ARG A 130 0.24 8.85 13.97
N LEU A 131 -0.53 7.77 13.81
CA LEU A 131 -2.01 7.81 13.80
C LEU A 131 -2.66 7.62 15.18
N LEU A 132 -1.87 7.43 16.25
CA LEU A 132 -2.38 7.10 17.60
C LEU A 132 -2.12 8.15 18.69
N ARG A 133 -1.69 9.38 18.35
CA ARG A 133 -1.82 10.47 19.34
C ARG A 133 -3.25 11.01 19.26
N PRO A 134 -4.09 10.86 20.31
CA PRO A 134 -5.32 11.62 20.37
C PRO A 134 -4.95 13.11 20.33
N ALA A 135 -5.63 13.86 19.47
CA ALA A 135 -5.63 15.31 19.57
C ALA A 135 -6.03 15.67 21.01
N ARG A 136 -5.15 16.38 21.72
CA ARG A 136 -5.50 17.00 23.00
C ARG A 136 -6.47 18.15 22.75
#